data_AF-A0AAW4ZNY4-F1
#
_entry.id   AF-A0AAW4ZNY4-F1
#
_cell.length_a   1.000
_cell.length_b   1.000
_cell.length_c   1.000
_cell.angle_alpha   90.00
_cell.angle_beta   90.00
_cell.angle_gamma   90.00
#
_symmetry.space_group_name_H-M   'P 1'
#
loop_
_entity.id
_entity.type
_entity.pdbx_description
1 polymer ?
#
loop_
_entity_poly.entity_id
_entity_poly.type
_entity_poly.pdbx_seq_one_letter_code
_entity_poly.pdbx_strand_id
1 'polypeptide(L)'
;MNAQFLSALIKISIFASLLCLALVILGNYGMSLSMPIEMKDHLTNQTHIDFIHVIYYVGFNFMFVGFLACLVWRVKQSQRQMKQYLTHSHA
;
A
#
# COMPACT_ATOMS: atom_id res chain seq x y z
N MET A 1 -3.72 29.00 3.99
CA MET A 1 -3.21 27.66 4.36
C MET A 1 -1.69 27.72 4.30
N ASN A 2 -0.96 27.47 5.39
CA ASN A 2 0.49 27.72 5.45
C ASN A 2 1.28 26.69 4.61
N ALA A 3 2.24 27.13 3.79
CA ALA A 3 3.05 26.27 2.93
C ALA A 3 3.85 25.22 3.72
N GLN A 4 4.22 25.52 4.97
CA GLN A 4 4.85 24.56 5.89
C GLN A 4 3.92 23.38 6.23
N PHE A 5 2.62 23.63 6.42
CA PHE A 5 1.64 22.57 6.71
C PHE A 5 1.47 21.61 5.52
N LEU A 6 1.37 22.17 4.31
CA LEU A 6 1.32 21.38 3.06
C LEU A 6 2.60 20.55 2.86
N SER A 7 3.77 21.13 3.12
CA SER A 7 5.06 20.44 3.03
C SER A 7 5.18 19.29 4.05
N ALA A 8 4.80 19.53 5.30
CA ALA A 8 4.77 18.50 6.34
C ALA A 8 3.81 17.35 5.97
N LEU A 9 2.62 17.67 5.47
CA LEU A 9 1.62 16.69 5.04
C LEU A 9 2.14 15.81 3.91
N ILE A 10 2.85 16.39 2.92
CA ILE A 10 3.49 15.63 1.84
C ILE A 10 4.55 14.68 2.40
N LYS A 11 5.43 15.15 3.30
CA LYS A 11 6.50 14.32 3.89
C LYS A 11 5.94 13.14 4.69
N ILE A 12 4.94 13.38 5.54
CA ILE A 12 4.29 12.33 6.34
C ILE A 12 3.57 11.34 5.41
N SER A 13 2.89 11.82 4.38
CA SER A 13 2.19 10.94 3.44
C SER A 13 3.15 10.09 2.62
N ILE A 14 4.30 10.62 2.19
CA ILE A 14 5.37 9.84 1.54
C ILE A 14 5.89 8.76 2.49
N PHE A 15 6.18 9.12 3.75
CA PHE A 15 6.62 8.15 4.75
C PHE A 15 5.59 7.04 4.99
N ALA A 16 4.31 7.41 5.13
CA ALA A 16 3.21 6.45 5.23
C ALA A 16 3.10 5.55 3.99
N SER A 17 3.42 6.07 2.80
CA SER A 17 3.41 5.30 1.55
C SER A 17 4.54 4.27 1.51
N LEU A 18 5.73 4.66 1.97
CA LEU A 18 6.88 3.75 2.11
C LEU A 18 6.61 2.66 3.15
N LEU A 19 6.03 3.01 4.30
CA LEU A 19 5.61 2.03 5.30
C LEU A 19 4.55 1.07 4.75
N CYS A 20 3.56 1.59 4.02
CA CYS A 20 2.55 0.78 3.35
C CYS A 20 3.19 -0.23 2.38
N LEU A 21 4.14 0.21 1.56
CA LEU A 21 4.88 -0.66 0.64
C LEU A 21 5.67 -1.75 1.37
N ALA A 22 6.38 -1.38 2.45
CA ALA A 22 7.14 -2.33 3.26
C ALA A 22 6.23 -3.39 3.90
N LEU A 23 5.06 -3.00 4.40
CA LEU A 23 4.06 -3.91 4.96
C LEU A 23 3.48 -4.86 3.91
N VAL A 24 3.25 -4.39 2.68
CA VAL A 24 2.82 -5.26 1.57
C VAL A 24 3.85 -6.33 1.27
N ILE A 25 5.12 -5.93 1.13
CA ILE A 25 6.22 -6.85 0.83
C ILE A 25 6.37 -7.86 1.97
N LEU A 26 6.41 -7.39 3.22
CA LEU A 26 6.59 -8.24 4.38
C LEU A 26 5.40 -9.17 4.61
N GLY A 27 4.17 -8.69 4.40
CA GLY A 27 2.96 -9.50 4.49
C GLY A 27 2.91 -10.59 3.42
N ASN A 28 3.23 -10.26 2.17
CA ASN A 28 3.32 -11.23 1.09
C ASN A 28 4.43 -12.26 1.32
N TYR A 29 5.58 -11.84 1.84
CA TYR A 29 6.69 -12.73 2.20
C TYR A 29 6.30 -13.68 3.35
N GLY A 30 5.67 -13.16 4.42
CA GLY A 30 5.18 -13.95 5.53
C GLY A 30 4.13 -14.98 5.09
N MET A 31 3.17 -14.57 4.26
CA MET A 31 2.16 -15.49 3.71
C MET A 31 2.76 -16.59 2.82
N SER A 32 3.82 -16.29 2.07
CA SER A 32 4.50 -17.29 1.23
C SER A 32 5.33 -18.29 2.04
N LEU A 33 5.84 -17.90 3.21
CA LEU A 33 6.68 -18.73 4.08
C LEU A 33 5.89 -19.56 5.08
N SER A 34 4.84 -18.99 5.66
CA SER A 34 4.09 -19.64 6.74
C SER A 34 3.10 -20.70 6.24
N MET A 35 2.62 -20.59 4.99
CA MET A 35 1.66 -21.52 4.41
C MET A 35 1.88 -21.62 2.89
N PRO A 36 2.50 -22.71 2.39
CA PRO A 36 2.60 -22.92 0.95
C PRO A 36 1.19 -23.09 0.35
N ILE A 37 0.90 -22.35 -0.73
CA ILE A 37 -0.37 -22.37 -1.48
C ILE A 37 -0.69 -23.78 -2.03
N GLU A 38 0.34 -24.63 -2.12
CA GLU A 38 0.25 -26.02 -2.52
C GLU A 38 0.53 -26.91 -1.30
N MET A 39 -0.53 -27.32 -0.62
CA MET A 39 -0.44 -28.41 0.36
C MET A 39 -0.44 -29.71 -0.44
N LYS A 40 0.72 -30.35 -0.56
CA LYS A 40 0.82 -31.69 -1.13
C LYS A 40 0.28 -32.66 -0.08
N ASP A 41 -0.93 -33.16 -0.30
CA ASP A 41 -1.48 -34.19 0.57
C ASP A 41 -0.64 -35.47 0.41
N HIS A 42 0.06 -35.84 1.49
CA HIS A 42 0.98 -36.97 1.53
C HIS A 42 0.27 -38.31 1.26
N LEU A 43 -1.06 -38.35 1.35
CA LEU A 43 -1.86 -39.56 1.19
C LEU A 43 -2.48 -39.72 -0.22
N THR A 44 -2.74 -38.61 -0.93
CA THR A 44 -3.48 -38.62 -2.21
C THR A 44 -2.71 -38.04 -3.39
N ASN A 45 -1.53 -37.42 -3.16
CA ASN A 45 -0.73 -36.77 -4.21
C ASN A 45 -1.50 -35.70 -5.01
N GLN A 46 -2.61 -35.19 -4.45
CA GLN A 46 -3.40 -34.12 -5.03
C GLN A 46 -2.94 -32.77 -4.50
N THR A 47 -2.72 -31.82 -5.41
CA THR A 47 -2.46 -30.42 -5.09
C THR A 47 -3.78 -29.73 -4.78
N HIS A 48 -4.06 -29.50 -3.49
CA HIS A 48 -5.23 -28.73 -3.08
C HIS A 48 -4.85 -27.26 -2.94
N ILE A 49 -5.51 -26.40 -3.74
CA ILE A 49 -5.35 -24.94 -3.64
C ILE A 49 -6.16 -24.48 -2.44
N ASP A 50 -5.50 -23.90 -1.45
CA ASP A 50 -6.19 -23.35 -0.29
C ASP A 50 -6.89 -22.03 -0.67
N PHE A 51 -8.20 -22.13 -0.92
CA PHE A 51 -9.04 -21.02 -1.35
C PHE A 51 -9.11 -19.92 -0.28
N ILE A 52 -8.97 -20.27 1.00
CA ILE A 52 -8.93 -19.30 2.11
C ILE A 52 -7.67 -18.44 1.99
N HIS A 53 -6.54 -19.06 1.60
CA HIS A 53 -5.27 -18.35 1.41
C HIS A 53 -5.32 -17.39 0.23
N VAL A 54 -5.94 -17.79 -0.89
CA VAL A 54 -6.16 -16.91 -2.04
C VAL A 54 -7.02 -15.71 -1.66
N ILE A 55 -8.12 -15.92 -0.94
CA ILE A 55 -8.99 -14.82 -0.46
C ILE A 55 -8.21 -13.88 0.47
N TYR A 56 -7.40 -14.42 1.38
CA TYR A 56 -6.60 -13.61 2.31
C TYR A 56 -5.53 -12.80 1.58
N TYR A 57 -4.84 -13.41 0.62
CA TYR A 57 -3.83 -12.76 -0.21
C TYR A 57 -4.44 -11.62 -1.04
N VAL A 58 -5.57 -11.88 -1.70
CA VAL A 58 -6.28 -10.87 -2.51
C VAL A 58 -6.80 -9.75 -1.63
N GLY A 59 -7.42 -10.06 -0.49
CA GLY A 59 -7.96 -9.08 0.45
C GLY A 59 -6.88 -8.18 1.06
N PHE A 60 -5.77 -8.79 1.50
CA PHE A 60 -4.62 -8.07 2.03
C PHE A 60 -4.03 -7.14 0.98
N ASN A 61 -3.71 -7.64 -0.22
CA ASN A 61 -3.16 -6.81 -1.28
C ASN A 61 -4.13 -5.71 -1.70
N PHE A 62 -5.44 -5.99 -1.81
CA PHE A 62 -6.44 -4.98 -2.16
C PHE A 62 -6.50 -3.83 -1.15
N MET A 63 -6.49 -4.14 0.15
CA MET A 63 -6.55 -3.13 1.21
C MET A 63 -5.35 -2.19 1.17
N PHE A 64 -4.13 -2.74 1.07
CA PHE A 64 -2.91 -1.95 1.08
C PHE A 64 -2.67 -1.20 -0.24
N VAL A 65 -2.99 -1.81 -1.39
CA VAL A 65 -2.92 -1.14 -2.70
C VAL A 65 -3.94 0.00 -2.77
N GLY A 66 -5.16 -0.22 -2.28
CA GLY A 66 -6.20 0.82 -2.19
C GLY A 66 -5.76 1.98 -1.28
N PHE A 67 -5.19 1.66 -0.12
CA PHE A 67 -4.65 2.67 0.79
C PHE A 67 -3.48 3.45 0.17
N LEU A 68 -2.56 2.77 -0.53
CA LEU A 68 -1.46 3.40 -1.25
C LEU A 68 -1.96 4.34 -2.36
N ALA A 69 -2.97 3.93 -3.14
CA ALA A 69 -3.57 4.76 -4.17
C ALA A 69 -4.18 6.04 -3.58
N CYS A 70 -4.88 5.93 -2.44
CA CYS A 70 -5.42 7.07 -1.70
C CYS A 70 -4.31 8.02 -1.22
N LEU A 71 -3.21 7.49 -0.68
CA LEU A 71 -2.07 8.30 -0.23
C LEU A 71 -1.40 9.04 -1.40
N VAL A 72 -1.17 8.36 -2.53
CA VAL A 72 -0.58 8.97 -3.72
C VAL A 72 -1.49 10.06 -4.28
N TRP A 73 -2.80 9.82 -4.31
CA TRP A 73 -3.78 10.82 -4.73
C TRP A 73 -3.73 12.07 -3.83
N ARG A 74 -3.72 11.87 -2.50
CA ARG A 74 -3.62 12.96 -1.51
C ARG A 74 -2.32 13.75 -1.67
N VAL A 75 -1.18 13.09 -1.90
CA VAL A 75 0.11 13.76 -2.16
C VAL A 75 0.01 14.61 -3.42
N LYS A 76 -0.51 14.05 -4.52
CA LYS A 76 -0.65 14.77 -5.79
C LYS A 76 -1.56 15.99 -5.67
N GLN A 77 -2.65 15.86 -4.92
CA GLN A 77 -3.55 16.98 -4.62
C GLN A 77 -2.84 18.06 -3.77
N SER A 78 -2.13 17.66 -2.72
CA SER A 78 -1.36 18.56 -1.86
C SER A 78 -0.26 19.31 -2.63
N GLN A 79 0.43 18.63 -3.56
CA GLN A 79 1.42 19.27 -4.44
C GLN A 79 0.80 20.28 -5.41
N ARG A 80 -0.39 19.99 -5.96
CA ARG A 80 -1.13 20.94 -6.81
C ARG A 80 -1.51 22.20 -6.03
N GLN A 81 -2.03 22.04 -4.82
CA GLN A 81 -2.38 23.16 -3.94
C GLN A 81 -1.14 23.98 -3.55
N MET A 82 -0.01 23.32 -3.28
CA MET A 82 1.24 24.01 -2.98
C MET A 82 1.77 24.81 -4.19
N LYS A 83 1.70 24.25 -5.40
CA LYS A 83 2.06 24.98 -6.62
C LYS A 83 1.19 26.22 -6.81
N GLN A 84 -0.13 26.08 -6.70
CA GLN A 84 -1.06 27.22 -6.82
C GLN A 84 -0.79 28.30 -5.76
N TYR A 85 -0.49 27.90 -4.52
CA TYR A 85 -0.16 28.83 -3.45
C TYR A 85 1.14 29.61 -3.73
N LEU A 86 2.17 28.93 -4.24
CA LEU A 86 3.43 29.57 -4.64
C LEU A 86 3.24 30.51 -5.83
N THR A 87 2.41 30.16 -6.82
CA THR A 87 2.12 31.02 -7.98
C THR A 87 1.35 32.28 -7.57
N HIS A 88 0.39 32.17 -6.65
CA HIS A 88 -0.36 33.33 -6.15
C HIS A 88 0.43 34.21 -5.18
N SER A 89 1.42 33.66 -4.47
CA SER A 89 2.26 34.44 -3.53
C SER A 89 3.41 35.19 -4.23
N HIS A 90 3.65 34.92 -5.52
CA HIS A 90 4.67 35.57 -6.36
C HIS A 90 4.07 36.56 -7.38
N ALA A 91 2.75 36.74 -7.39
CA ALA A 91 2.02 37.75 -8.17
C ALA A 91 1.63 38.92 -7.25
#